data_AF-A0A8S3Y3R8-F1
#
_entry.id   AF-A0A8S3Y3R8-F1
#
_cell.length_a   1.000
_cell.length_b   1.000
_cell.length_c   1.000
_cell.angle_alpha   90.00
_cell.angle_beta   90.00
_cell.angle_gamma   90.00
#
_symmetry.space_group_name_H-M   'P 1'
#
loop_
_entity.id
_entity.type
_entity.pdbx_description
1 polymer ?
#
loop_
_entity_poly.entity_id
_entity_poly.type
_entity_poly.pdbx_seq_one_letter_code
_entity_poly.pdbx_strand_id
1 'polypeptide(L)'
;MDLPVVVDSDDDEMVSHELEQMRSILEEAILETRTMPLENRPRLPRIPLSKRNRAVVRALNPMLVTYLEASRDLCETDSVLFGAAVAACRIIGAKLPHGWTRY
;
A
#
# COMPACT_ATOMS: atom_id res chain seq x y z
N MET A 1 15.29 -36.29 27.05
CA MET A 1 15.37 -34.85 27.34
C MET A 1 15.62 -34.18 26.01
N ASP A 2 14.55 -33.85 25.29
CA ASP A 2 14.63 -33.13 24.02
C ASP A 2 15.03 -31.69 24.29
N LEU A 3 16.04 -31.21 23.56
CA LEU A 3 16.42 -29.80 23.54
C LEU A 3 15.30 -28.99 22.90
N PRO A 4 14.94 -27.82 23.44
CA PRO A 4 13.97 -26.95 22.78
C PRO A 4 14.59 -26.46 21.46
N VAL A 5 13.93 -26.80 20.36
CA VAL A 5 14.18 -26.18 19.05
C VAL A 5 13.81 -24.71 19.19
N VAL A 6 14.80 -23.84 19.22
CA VAL A 6 14.61 -22.40 18.98
C VAL A 6 14.10 -22.27 17.55
N VAL A 7 12.78 -22.11 17.42
CA VAL A 7 12.13 -21.81 16.15
C VAL A 7 12.32 -20.31 15.92
N ASP A 8 12.84 -20.00 14.75
CA ASP A 8 13.34 -18.71 14.27
C ASP A 8 12.34 -17.56 14.50
N SER A 9 12.62 -16.69 15.47
CA SER A 9 11.80 -15.49 15.76
C SER A 9 12.04 -14.34 14.76
N ASP A 10 13.15 -14.37 14.03
CA ASP A 10 13.57 -13.25 13.17
C ASP A 10 12.72 -13.14 11.90
N ASP A 11 12.24 -14.25 11.34
CA ASP A 11 11.42 -14.26 10.11
C ASP A 11 10.00 -13.70 10.34
N ASP A 12 9.36 -14.03 11.46
CA ASP A 12 8.03 -13.51 11.81
C ASP A 12 8.08 -12.00 12.14
N GLU A 13 9.15 -11.56 12.81
CA GLU A 13 9.36 -10.14 13.13
C GLU A 13 9.63 -9.32 11.85
N MET A 14 10.44 -9.85 10.91
CA MET A 14 10.68 -9.22 9.62
C MET A 14 9.40 -9.10 8.78
N VAL A 15 8.59 -10.15 8.69
CA VAL A 15 7.30 -10.12 7.97
C VAL A 15 6.33 -9.13 8.60
N SER A 16 6.32 -9.02 9.93
CA SER A 16 5.48 -8.05 10.64
C SER A 16 5.87 -6.60 10.31
N HIS A 17 7.17 -6.31 10.22
CA HIS A 17 7.68 -4.99 9.93
C HIS A 17 7.42 -4.57 8.46
N GLU A 18 7.55 -5.50 7.51
CA GLU A 18 7.20 -5.23 6.11
C GLU A 18 5.70 -4.93 5.94
N LEU A 19 4.83 -5.67 6.63
CA LEU A 19 3.39 -5.42 6.58
C LEU A 19 3.00 -4.08 7.20
N GLU A 20 3.62 -3.69 8.30
CA GLU A 20 3.37 -2.40 8.94
C GLU A 20 3.86 -1.23 8.07
N GLN A 21 5.03 -1.37 7.41
CA GLN A 21 5.46 -0.39 6.42
C GLN A 21 4.46 -0.26 5.26
N MET A 22 3.97 -1.38 4.72
CA MET A 22 2.96 -1.35 3.66
C MET A 22 1.67 -0.67 4.13
N ARG A 23 1.27 -0.89 5.37
CA ARG A 23 0.10 -0.25 5.99
C ARG A 23 0.29 1.25 6.13
N SER A 24 1.44 1.69 6.63
CA SER A 24 1.79 3.10 6.77
C SER A 24 1.80 3.81 5.42
N ILE A 25 2.46 3.24 4.40
CA ILE A 25 2.46 3.79 3.04
C ILE A 25 1.05 3.89 2.46
N LEU A 26 0.19 2.91 2.74
CA LEU A 26 -1.20 2.91 2.32
C LEU A 26 -2.01 4.05 2.97
N GLU A 27 -1.89 4.20 4.29
CA GLU A 27 -2.58 5.23 5.05
C GLU A 27 -2.18 6.63 4.58
N GLU A 28 -0.88 6.88 4.43
CA GLU A 28 -0.34 8.13 3.89
C GLU A 28 -0.89 8.44 2.50
N ALA A 29 -0.86 7.45 1.60
CA ALA A 29 -1.36 7.64 0.23
C ALA A 29 -2.87 7.93 0.20
N ILE A 30 -3.67 7.27 1.05
CA ILE A 30 -5.12 7.55 1.15
C ILE A 30 -5.35 8.97 1.70
N LEU A 31 -4.61 9.39 2.72
CA LEU A 31 -4.74 10.73 3.32
C LEU A 31 -4.39 11.84 2.33
N GLU A 32 -3.29 11.68 1.60
CA GLU A 32 -2.85 12.63 0.57
C GLU A 32 -3.87 12.74 -0.56
N THR A 33 -4.46 11.63 -0.98
CA THR A 33 -5.38 11.61 -2.13
C THR A 33 -6.80 12.08 -1.80
N ARG A 34 -7.25 11.88 -0.56
CA ARG A 34 -8.54 12.43 -0.06
C ARG A 34 -8.57 13.94 -0.03
N THR A 35 -7.46 14.58 0.31
CA THR A 35 -7.37 16.04 0.38
C THR A 35 -7.09 16.68 -0.98
N MET A 36 -6.89 15.87 -2.02
CA MET A 36 -6.47 16.35 -3.32
C MET A 36 -7.61 16.38 -4.35
N PRO A 37 -7.82 17.54 -5.02
CA PRO A 37 -8.72 17.65 -6.16
C PRO A 37 -8.35 16.68 -7.30
N LEU A 38 -9.35 16.17 -8.00
CA LEU A 38 -9.17 15.18 -9.07
C LEU A 38 -8.21 15.67 -10.17
N GLU A 39 -8.29 16.94 -10.53
CA GLU A 39 -7.46 17.60 -11.53
C GLU A 39 -5.96 17.62 -11.18
N ASN A 40 -5.63 17.49 -9.89
CA ASN A 40 -4.25 17.52 -9.40
C ASN A 40 -3.66 16.11 -9.19
N ARG A 41 -4.48 15.06 -9.36
CA ARG A 41 -4.02 13.68 -9.19
C ARG A 41 -3.06 13.26 -10.31
N PRO A 42 -1.95 12.58 -9.99
CA PRO A 42 -0.93 12.24 -10.95
C PRO A 42 -1.43 11.09 -11.81
N ARG A 43 -0.92 11.03 -13.04
CA ARG A 43 -1.06 9.82 -13.84
C ARG A 43 -0.19 8.73 -13.24
N LEU A 44 -0.82 7.61 -12.87
CA LEU A 44 -0.08 6.46 -12.37
C LEU A 44 0.69 5.79 -13.51
N PRO A 45 1.95 5.38 -13.26
CA PRO A 45 2.72 4.62 -14.25
C PRO A 45 2.07 3.27 -14.50
N ARG A 46 2.27 2.72 -15.71
CA ARG A 46 1.89 1.34 -15.99
C ARG A 46 2.86 0.41 -15.27
N ILE A 47 2.33 -0.39 -14.34
CA ILE A 47 3.11 -1.38 -13.60
C ILE A 47 3.10 -2.71 -14.37
N PRO A 48 4.27 -3.32 -14.65
CA PRO A 48 4.32 -4.63 -15.29
C PRO A 48 3.79 -5.73 -14.35
N LEU A 49 3.12 -6.72 -14.92
CA LEU A 49 2.58 -7.87 -14.17
C LEU A 49 3.68 -8.89 -13.86
N SER A 50 4.41 -8.67 -12.77
CA SER A 50 5.38 -9.63 -12.21
C SER A 50 4.80 -10.37 -11.00
N LYS A 51 5.42 -11.51 -10.61
CA LYS A 51 5.03 -12.23 -9.38
C LYS A 51 5.13 -11.32 -8.13
N ARG A 52 6.20 -10.54 -8.02
CA ARG A 52 6.43 -9.56 -6.95
C ARG A 52 5.32 -8.50 -6.90
N ASN A 53 5.01 -7.87 -8.02
CA ASN A 53 4.01 -6.80 -8.06
C ASN A 53 2.61 -7.31 -7.72
N ARG A 54 2.29 -8.55 -8.15
CA ARG A 54 1.04 -9.22 -7.75
C ARG A 54 1.00 -9.53 -6.26
N ALA A 55 2.12 -9.90 -5.64
CA ALA A 55 2.18 -10.15 -4.21
C ALA A 55 1.89 -8.87 -3.41
N VAL A 56 2.46 -7.73 -3.81
CA VAL A 56 2.19 -6.42 -3.19
C VAL A 56 0.71 -6.09 -3.25
N VAL A 57 0.07 -6.20 -4.42
CA VAL A 57 -1.37 -5.92 -4.57
C VAL A 57 -2.22 -6.86 -3.70
N ARG A 58 -1.84 -8.14 -3.62
CA ARG A 58 -2.53 -9.10 -2.75
C ARG A 58 -2.40 -8.78 -1.27
N ALA A 59 -1.24 -8.29 -0.83
CA ALA A 59 -1.02 -7.91 0.56
C ALA A 59 -1.74 -6.60 0.93
N LEU A 60 -1.87 -5.65 0.00
CA LEU A 60 -2.65 -4.43 0.21
C LEU A 60 -4.16 -4.69 0.28
N ASN A 61 -4.68 -5.65 -0.49
CA ASN A 61 -6.13 -5.83 -0.64
C ASN A 61 -6.89 -6.06 0.70
N PRO A 62 -6.42 -6.91 1.64
CA PRO A 62 -7.03 -7.02 2.97
C PRO A 62 -7.00 -5.73 3.79
N MET A 63 -5.95 -4.92 3.65
CA MET A 63 -5.78 -3.66 4.39
C MET A 63 -6.80 -2.60 3.93
N LEU A 64 -7.26 -2.67 2.68
CA LEU A 64 -8.22 -1.72 2.11
C LEU A 64 -9.63 -1.87 2.66
N VAL A 65 -10.00 -3.06 3.16
CA VAL A 65 -11.37 -3.37 3.56
C VAL A 65 -11.89 -2.34 4.56
N THR A 66 -11.11 -2.05 5.60
CA THR A 66 -11.49 -1.08 6.65
C THR A 66 -11.70 0.34 6.10
N TYR A 67 -10.89 0.76 5.12
CA TYR A 67 -11.03 2.09 4.51
C TYR A 67 -12.25 2.19 3.60
N LEU A 68 -12.56 1.10 2.88
CA LEU A 68 -13.71 1.02 1.99
C LEU A 68 -15.01 0.94 2.77
N GLU A 69 -15.05 0.18 3.86
CA GLU A 69 -16.21 0.10 4.77
C GLU A 69 -16.49 1.43 5.47
N ALA A 70 -15.46 2.21 5.77
CA ALA A 70 -15.60 3.53 6.38
C ALA A 70 -15.99 4.64 5.36
N SER A 71 -15.98 4.35 4.06
CA SER A 71 -16.30 5.31 3.00
C SER A 71 -17.80 5.60 2.95
N ARG A 72 -18.17 6.87 2.87
CA ARG A 72 -19.56 7.34 2.93
C ARG A 72 -20.17 7.60 1.56
N ASP A 73 -19.34 7.88 0.56
CA ASP A 73 -19.79 8.20 -0.79
C ASP A 73 -18.78 7.73 -1.86
N LEU A 74 -19.18 7.91 -3.12
CA LEU A 74 -18.38 7.52 -4.28
C LEU A 74 -17.07 8.30 -4.39
N CYS A 75 -17.03 9.55 -3.95
CA CYS A 75 -15.82 10.38 -4.00
C CYS A 75 -14.79 9.92 -2.98
N GLU A 76 -15.23 9.56 -1.78
CA GLU A 76 -14.39 8.97 -0.75
C GLU A 76 -13.87 7.59 -1.20
N THR A 77 -14.73 6.76 -1.80
CA THR A 77 -14.34 5.44 -2.31
C THR A 77 -13.32 5.56 -3.44
N ASP A 78 -13.55 6.46 -4.40
CA ASP A 78 -12.62 6.75 -5.48
C ASP A 78 -11.26 7.22 -4.95
N SER A 79 -11.25 8.09 -3.93
CA SER A 79 -10.02 8.55 -3.28
C SER A 79 -9.27 7.41 -2.60
N VAL A 80 -9.97 6.52 -1.88
CA VAL A 80 -9.35 5.33 -1.25
C VAL A 80 -8.73 4.41 -2.30
N LEU A 81 -9.45 4.11 -3.39
CA LEU A 81 -8.95 3.25 -4.46
C LEU A 81 -7.76 3.87 -5.20
N PHE A 82 -7.79 5.18 -5.43
CA PHE A 82 -6.67 5.90 -6.04
C PHE A 82 -5.46 5.93 -5.11
N GLY A 83 -5.64 6.21 -3.81
CA GLY A 83 -4.60 6.13 -2.78
C GLY A 83 -3.97 4.74 -2.70
N ALA A 84 -4.78 3.68 -2.77
CA ALA A 84 -4.29 2.30 -2.83
C ALA A 84 -3.38 2.06 -4.04
N ALA A 85 -3.75 2.57 -5.21
CA ALA A 85 -2.95 2.44 -6.41
C ALA A 85 -1.64 3.26 -6.33
N VAL A 86 -1.66 4.43 -5.70
CA VAL A 86 -0.45 5.23 -5.38
C VAL A 86 0.46 4.45 -4.43
N ALA A 87 -0.08 3.88 -3.35
CA ALA A 87 0.68 3.08 -2.39
C ALA A 87 1.35 1.87 -3.06
N ALA A 88 0.62 1.15 -3.91
CA ALA A 88 1.18 0.06 -4.70
C ALA A 88 2.33 0.52 -5.59
N CYS A 89 2.20 1.69 -6.26
CA CYS A 89 3.30 2.27 -7.04
C CYS A 89 4.53 2.55 -6.17
N ARG A 90 4.35 3.14 -4.98
CA ARG A 90 5.44 3.47 -4.04
C ARG A 90 6.16 2.22 -3.56
N ILE A 91 5.43 1.20 -3.10
CA ILE A 91 5.99 -0.06 -2.59
C ILE A 91 6.74 -0.83 -3.68
N ILE A 92 6.27 -0.76 -4.93
CA ILE A 92 6.93 -1.37 -6.08
C ILE A 92 8.17 -0.58 -6.54
N GLY A 93 8.35 0.66 -6.04
CA GLY A 93 9.42 1.56 -6.47
C GLY A 93 9.18 2.17 -7.85
N ALA A 94 7.91 2.24 -8.28
CA ALA A 94 7.55 2.85 -9.55
C ALA A 94 7.68 4.38 -9.44
N LYS A 95 8.37 5.01 -10.39
CA LYS A 95 8.50 6.47 -10.44
C LYS A 95 7.14 7.09 -10.77
N LEU A 96 6.54 7.75 -9.80
CA LEU A 96 5.41 8.64 -10.03
C LEU A 96 5.88 9.89 -10.77
N PRO A 97 5.00 10.56 -11.55
CA PRO A 97 5.32 11.84 -12.17
C PRO A 97 5.85 12.86 -11.14
N HIS A 98 6.65 13.81 -11.60
CA HIS A 98 7.38 14.76 -10.75
C HIS A 98 6.41 15.46 -9.76
N GLY A 99 6.75 15.44 -8.47
CA GLY A 99 5.94 16.02 -7.37
C GLY A 99 5.36 15.02 -6.36
N TRP A 100 5.44 13.71 -6.63
CA TRP A 100 4.77 12.67 -5.83
C TRP A 100 5.69 11.63 -5.17
N THR A 101 6.99 11.77 -5.41
CA THR A 101 8.04 11.01 -4.72
C THR A 101 8.53 11.88 -3.59
N ARG A 102 8.01 11.70 -2.37
CA ARG A 102 8.75 12.10 -1.18
C ARG A 102 9.65 10.93 -0.80
N TYR A 103 10.92 11.29 -0.60
CA TYR A 103 12.07 10.44 -0.32
C TYR A 103 11.87 9.57 0.92
#